data_AF-T0HB40-F1
#
_entry.id   AF-T0HB40-F1
#
_cell.length_a   1.000
_cell.length_b   1.000
_cell.length_c   1.000
_cell.angle_alpha   90.00
_cell.angle_beta   90.00
_cell.angle_gamma   90.00
#
_symmetry.space_group_name_H-M   'P 1'
#
loop_
_entity.id
_entity.type
_entity.pdbx_description
1 polymer ?
#
loop_
_entity_poly.entity_id
_entity_poly.type
_entity_poly.pdbx_seq_one_letter_code
_entity_poly.pdbx_strand_id
1 'polypeptide(L)'
;MRSLFRDSNGVAQNMGLIDTVLQNLILLYSASQNLVLLYQKDQAARFCPSFGTGSYQKCQTGKCRVAFSFHEFKFIFLLYFIFIIFFPVISIRSQELSKIQSPKNIKPEKLKGSINTNLNEFGISLTDDGNILYFYSKRENSNYTDLYKSTRTGDEWPRGDEIEILNSNFDDQSPFILNKEEGILFSSNRDGAIEFQLANGKIGVSRDLYFSKKVNSSWAEPIALPRTVNTEKIEENPFLFNDRLYFTRYPFGQVAEADIFVAAYKNKTWEKATILPEPINTPYSEIAATIGKDGKTIYFSSNRPGGFGGYDLYKSTLLADGNYSKPINLGPEINTTGDEAFYLEAGDGLTFYFCRKTGRDYDIYSNLSNPFQELEKGKSISLDNIHFALGSYEILENSFSILENLNIYLKENPNVKIKITGHTDLNGDSQDNLILSRNRANAVKDYLVKKGIDSGRLSTDGKGSSEPIVPQKNPETDYKNRRTEFQIISP
;
A
#
# COMPACT_ATOMS: atom_id res chain seq x y z
N MET A 1 31.82 4.52 61.26
CA MET A 1 31.14 5.81 61.49
C MET A 1 30.68 6.34 60.14
N ARG A 2 29.37 6.64 60.02
CA ARG A 2 28.65 7.26 58.87
C ARG A 2 28.49 6.44 57.59
N SER A 3 27.29 5.86 57.40
CA SER A 3 26.53 5.86 56.14
C SER A 3 25.24 5.01 56.30
N LEU A 4 24.25 5.59 56.99
CA LEU A 4 22.83 5.24 56.89
C LEU A 4 22.10 6.57 56.60
N PHE A 5 21.06 6.53 55.75
CA PHE A 5 20.16 7.61 55.27
C PHE A 5 20.56 8.35 53.98
N ARG A 6 19.93 7.98 52.84
CA ARG A 6 18.88 8.76 52.15
C ARG A 6 18.58 8.15 50.77
N ASP A 7 17.42 7.52 50.64
CA ASP A 7 16.71 7.37 49.35
C ASP A 7 15.22 7.53 49.64
N SER A 8 14.71 8.75 49.46
CA SER A 8 13.31 9.14 49.73
C SER A 8 12.66 9.88 48.56
N ASN A 9 13.20 9.74 47.34
CA ASN A 9 12.71 10.48 46.16
C ASN A 9 11.82 9.68 45.19
N GLY A 10 11.68 8.35 45.37
CA GLY A 10 10.84 7.51 44.50
C GLY A 10 9.37 7.37 44.93
N VAL A 11 9.04 7.67 46.20
CA VAL A 11 7.67 7.48 46.74
C VAL A 11 6.78 8.71 46.49
N ALA A 12 7.37 9.90 46.35
CA ALA A 12 6.62 11.15 46.16
C ALA A 12 6.01 11.31 44.74
N GLN A 13 6.63 10.76 43.69
CA GLN A 13 6.09 10.83 42.33
C GLN A 13 4.87 9.91 42.12
N ASN A 14 4.81 8.77 42.82
CA ASN A 14 3.68 7.84 42.70
C ASN A 14 2.44 8.30 43.48
N MET A 15 2.58 9.10 44.55
CA MET A 15 1.42 9.69 45.24
C MET A 15 0.75 10.81 44.42
N GLY A 16 1.53 11.62 43.68
CA GLY A 16 0.98 12.68 42.83
C GLY A 16 0.14 12.17 41.65
N LEU A 17 0.49 11.00 41.08
CA LEU A 17 -0.30 10.37 40.01
C LEU A 17 -1.64 9.83 40.53
N ILE A 18 -1.66 9.25 41.73
CA ILE A 18 -2.86 8.69 42.36
C ILE A 18 -3.87 9.78 42.71
N ASP A 19 -3.41 10.92 43.24
CA ASP A 19 -4.28 12.07 43.53
C ASP A 19 -4.89 12.69 42.27
N THR A 20 -4.12 12.73 41.17
CA THR A 20 -4.61 13.26 39.89
C THR A 20 -5.69 12.34 39.28
N VAL A 21 -5.54 11.02 39.42
CA VAL A 21 -6.55 10.05 38.97
C VAL A 21 -7.81 10.10 39.84
N LEU A 22 -7.67 10.25 41.16
CA LEU A 22 -8.82 10.41 42.06
C LEU A 22 -9.59 11.70 41.79
N GLN A 23 -8.91 12.82 41.54
CA GLN A 23 -9.57 14.09 41.18
C GLN A 23 -10.33 13.99 39.86
N ASN A 24 -9.76 13.32 38.85
CA ASN A 24 -10.43 13.10 37.56
C ASN A 24 -11.65 12.16 37.68
N LEU A 25 -11.60 11.15 38.54
CA LEU A 25 -12.74 10.26 38.80
C LEU A 25 -13.89 10.97 39.53
N ILE A 26 -13.58 11.88 40.46
CA ILE A 26 -14.59 12.72 41.14
C ILE A 26 -15.24 13.72 40.16
N LEU A 27 -14.45 14.28 39.23
CA LEU A 27 -14.95 15.15 38.16
C LEU A 27 -15.86 14.39 37.17
N LEU A 28 -15.51 13.15 36.81
CA LEU A 28 -16.36 12.30 35.96
C LEU A 28 -17.64 11.86 36.66
N TYR A 29 -17.58 11.56 37.96
CA TYR A 29 -18.76 11.22 38.77
C TYR A 29 -19.72 12.40 38.88
N SER A 30 -19.21 13.62 39.15
CA SER A 30 -20.02 14.84 39.20
C SER A 30 -20.57 15.27 37.83
N ALA A 31 -19.82 15.05 36.75
CA ALA A 31 -20.30 15.24 35.38
C ALA A 31 -21.43 14.26 35.02
N SER A 32 -21.35 13.01 35.47
CA SER A 32 -22.39 11.99 35.22
C SER A 32 -23.70 12.28 35.96
N GLN A 33 -23.62 12.80 37.20
CA GLN A 33 -24.79 13.25 37.96
C GLN A 33 -25.50 14.42 37.26
N ASN A 34 -24.73 15.37 36.70
CA ASN A 34 -25.27 16.48 35.93
C ASN A 34 -25.86 16.07 34.58
N LEU A 35 -25.28 15.07 33.90
CA LEU A 35 -25.84 14.52 32.66
C LEU A 35 -27.18 13.80 32.88
N VAL A 36 -27.33 13.08 34.00
CA VAL A 36 -28.61 12.44 34.36
C VAL A 36 -29.69 13.50 34.68
N LEU A 37 -29.32 14.60 35.32
CA LEU A 37 -30.20 15.76 35.57
C LEU A 37 -30.58 16.52 34.29
N LEU A 38 -29.67 16.63 33.31
CA LEU A 38 -29.92 17.24 32.00
C LEU A 38 -30.80 16.34 31.12
N TYR A 39 -30.58 15.02 31.14
CA TYR A 39 -31.40 14.06 30.40
C TYR A 39 -32.83 13.99 30.94
N GLN A 40 -33.02 14.11 32.26
CA GLN A 40 -34.35 14.20 32.88
C GLN A 40 -35.08 15.52 32.59
N LYS A 41 -34.36 16.62 32.30
CA LYS A 41 -34.97 17.89 31.85
C LYS A 41 -35.33 17.89 30.36
N ASP A 42 -34.52 17.27 29.49
CA ASP A 42 -34.73 17.28 28.04
C ASP A 42 -35.83 16.26 27.60
N GLN A 43 -36.01 15.15 28.32
CA GLN A 43 -37.11 14.20 28.11
C GLN A 43 -38.49 14.75 28.54
N ALA A 44 -38.53 15.73 29.45
CA ALA A 44 -39.77 16.43 29.81
C ALA A 44 -40.20 17.49 28.75
N ALA A 45 -39.31 17.84 27.81
CA ALA A 45 -39.55 18.85 26.78
C ALA A 45 -39.84 18.24 25.38
N ARG A 46 -39.67 16.93 25.19
CA ARG A 46 -39.84 16.26 23.89
C ARG A 46 -40.87 15.13 23.91
N PHE A 47 -42.07 15.42 24.43
CA PHE A 47 -43.27 14.62 24.13
C PHE A 47 -44.48 15.54 23.99
N CYS A 48 -44.56 16.21 22.85
CA CYS A 48 -45.79 16.72 22.27
C CYS A 48 -45.60 16.77 20.75
N PRO A 49 -46.25 15.85 20.01
CA PRO A 49 -46.92 16.29 18.79
C PRO A 49 -48.38 15.83 18.70
N SER A 50 -49.14 16.76 18.15
CA SER A 50 -50.51 16.76 17.63
C SER A 50 -50.94 15.57 16.77
N PHE A 51 -52.16 15.09 16.98
CA PHE A 51 -53.29 14.75 16.05
C PHE A 51 -54.26 13.86 16.86
N GLY A 52 -55.59 13.98 16.88
CA GLY A 52 -56.60 14.84 16.28
C GLY A 52 -57.97 14.28 16.69
N THR A 53 -58.92 15.16 17.00
CA THR A 53 -60.37 14.95 17.26
C THR A 53 -60.82 14.32 18.59
N GLY A 54 -61.62 15.10 19.35
CA GLY A 54 -62.62 14.56 20.27
C GLY A 54 -62.48 14.94 21.75
N SER A 55 -63.16 16.02 22.14
CA SER A 55 -63.65 16.35 23.50
C SER A 55 -62.66 16.63 24.65
N TYR A 56 -62.49 17.94 24.86
CA TYR A 56 -62.15 18.70 26.07
C TYR A 56 -62.33 18.03 27.45
N GLN A 57 -61.30 18.15 28.31
CA GLN A 57 -61.45 18.79 29.62
C GLN A 57 -60.12 19.34 30.17
N LYS A 58 -60.23 20.52 30.81
CA LYS A 58 -59.18 21.44 31.24
C LYS A 58 -58.20 20.84 32.27
N CYS A 59 -56.91 21.15 32.09
CA CYS A 59 -55.88 21.06 33.14
C CYS A 59 -56.21 21.94 34.34
N GLN A 60 -56.16 21.37 35.55
CA GLN A 60 -55.87 22.09 36.79
C GLN A 60 -54.89 21.28 37.66
N THR A 61 -53.77 21.94 37.96
CA THR A 61 -52.96 21.82 39.19
C THR A 61 -52.35 20.46 39.56
N GLY A 62 -51.06 20.30 39.21
CA GLY A 62 -49.98 20.08 40.19
C GLY A 62 -49.92 18.77 40.97
N LYS A 63 -48.85 18.00 40.70
CA LYS A 63 -48.29 16.83 41.43
C LYS A 63 -48.79 15.45 40.95
N CYS A 64 -48.07 14.87 40.00
CA CYS A 64 -47.97 13.41 39.88
C CYS A 64 -46.69 12.94 40.59
N ARG A 65 -46.84 12.32 41.76
CA ARG A 65 -45.82 11.46 42.38
C ARG A 65 -45.94 10.09 41.71
N VAL A 66 -44.92 9.66 40.97
CA VAL A 66 -44.78 8.25 40.60
C VAL A 66 -43.91 7.60 41.68
N ALA A 67 -44.54 6.77 42.52
CA ALA A 67 -43.85 5.94 43.48
C ALA A 67 -43.32 4.70 42.76
N PHE A 68 -42.00 4.54 42.70
CA PHE A 68 -41.38 3.27 42.32
C PHE A 68 -40.84 2.57 43.58
N SER A 69 -41.21 1.29 43.70
CA SER A 69 -40.89 0.40 44.81
C SER A 69 -39.38 0.17 44.93
N PHE A 70 -38.85 0.37 46.15
CA PHE A 70 -37.44 0.24 46.54
C PHE A 70 -36.86 -1.20 46.45
N HIS A 71 -37.59 -2.16 45.86
CA HIS A 71 -37.17 -3.56 45.80
C HIS A 71 -36.46 -3.97 44.50
N GLU A 72 -36.65 -3.26 43.38
CA GLU A 72 -35.99 -3.63 42.11
C GLU A 72 -34.57 -3.05 41.96
N PHE A 73 -34.21 -2.03 42.74
CA PHE A 73 -32.85 -1.45 42.71
C PHE A 73 -31.80 -2.31 43.41
N LYS A 74 -32.18 -3.14 44.39
CA LYS A 74 -31.22 -3.99 45.11
C LYS A 74 -30.74 -5.18 44.28
N PHE A 75 -31.57 -5.70 43.37
CA PHE A 75 -31.16 -6.80 42.48
C PHE A 75 -30.22 -6.32 41.37
N ILE A 76 -30.45 -5.11 40.83
CA ILE A 76 -29.58 -4.51 39.82
C ILE A 76 -28.22 -4.12 40.43
N PHE A 77 -28.18 -3.61 41.66
CA PHE A 77 -26.93 -3.30 42.34
C PHE A 77 -26.13 -4.54 42.74
N LEU A 78 -26.78 -5.65 43.12
CA LEU A 78 -26.09 -6.91 43.45
C LEU A 78 -25.51 -7.57 42.19
N LEU A 79 -26.21 -7.51 41.05
CA LEU A 79 -25.68 -7.93 39.75
C LEU A 79 -24.52 -7.04 39.28
N TYR A 80 -24.59 -5.72 39.51
CA TYR A 80 -23.48 -4.80 39.23
C TYR A 80 -22.26 -5.05 40.13
N PHE A 81 -22.47 -5.39 41.42
CA PHE A 81 -21.37 -5.69 42.34
C PHE A 81 -20.70 -7.03 42.02
N ILE A 82 -21.46 -8.06 41.60
CA ILE A 82 -20.91 -9.33 41.12
C ILE A 82 -20.16 -9.12 39.79
N PHE A 83 -20.65 -8.25 38.90
CA PHE A 83 -19.92 -7.86 37.69
C PHE A 83 -18.61 -7.14 38.02
N ILE A 84 -18.58 -6.21 38.98
CA ILE A 84 -17.38 -5.43 39.34
C ILE A 84 -16.34 -6.27 40.11
N ILE A 85 -16.77 -7.30 40.87
CA ILE A 85 -15.86 -8.18 41.63
C ILE A 85 -15.31 -9.34 40.76
N PHE A 86 -16.02 -9.78 39.72
CA PHE A 86 -15.53 -10.81 38.79
C PHE A 86 -14.91 -10.26 37.48
N PHE A 87 -15.09 -8.99 37.12
CA PHE A 87 -14.38 -8.39 35.98
C PHE A 87 -12.89 -8.06 36.14
N PRO A 88 -12.25 -8.05 37.34
CA PRO A 88 -10.79 -7.88 37.38
C PRO A 88 -10.02 -9.12 36.92
N VAL A 89 -10.68 -10.28 36.73
CA VAL A 89 -10.00 -11.53 36.30
C VAL A 89 -10.20 -11.82 34.81
N ILE A 90 -11.14 -11.16 34.13
CA ILE A 90 -11.34 -11.29 32.67
C ILE A 90 -10.82 -10.06 31.91
N SER A 91 -10.63 -8.90 32.56
CA SER A 91 -10.06 -7.72 31.92
C SER A 91 -8.52 -7.66 31.90
N ILE A 92 -7.82 -8.59 32.56
CA ILE A 92 -6.35 -8.70 32.51
C ILE A 92 -5.90 -9.74 31.47
N ARG A 93 -6.81 -10.55 30.90
CA ARG A 93 -6.48 -11.53 29.85
C ARG A 93 -6.83 -11.08 28.42
N SER A 94 -7.58 -9.99 28.26
CA SER A 94 -7.89 -9.41 26.94
C SER A 94 -6.98 -8.24 26.54
N GLN A 95 -6.19 -7.68 27.46
CA GLN A 95 -5.24 -6.59 27.16
C GLN A 95 -3.80 -7.05 26.89
N GLU A 96 -3.47 -8.32 27.13
CA GLU A 96 -2.21 -8.91 26.63
C GLU A 96 -2.34 -9.53 25.23
N LEU A 97 -3.54 -9.65 24.68
CA LEU A 97 -3.75 -10.25 23.34
C LEU A 97 -3.82 -9.26 22.17
N SER A 98 -3.54 -7.97 22.38
CA SER A 98 -3.52 -6.97 21.31
C SER A 98 -2.26 -6.11 21.26
N LYS A 99 -1.18 -6.54 21.91
CA LYS A 99 0.18 -6.03 21.65
C LYS A 99 1.01 -7.11 20.99
N ILE A 100 0.53 -7.61 19.85
CA ILE A 100 1.48 -7.98 18.80
C ILE A 100 2.12 -6.64 18.44
N GLN A 101 3.32 -6.39 18.96
CA GLN A 101 4.16 -5.33 18.40
C GLN A 101 4.20 -5.61 16.91
N SER A 102 3.61 -4.70 16.13
CA SER A 102 3.70 -4.76 14.69
C SER A 102 5.16 -5.00 14.33
N PRO A 103 5.43 -5.87 13.34
CA PRO A 103 6.73 -6.04 12.75
C PRO A 103 7.49 -4.73 12.64
N LYS A 104 8.81 -4.75 12.87
CA LYS A 104 9.69 -3.60 12.78
C LYS A 104 9.80 -3.21 11.30
N ASN A 105 8.72 -2.62 10.78
CA ASN A 105 8.54 -2.23 9.40
C ASN A 105 9.81 -1.54 8.93
N ILE A 106 10.38 -2.07 7.85
CA ILE A 106 11.46 -1.41 7.13
C ILE A 106 10.85 -0.07 6.70
N LYS A 107 11.41 1.01 7.24
CA LYS A 107 10.92 2.35 6.97
C LYS A 107 11.38 2.73 5.56
N PRO A 108 10.59 3.51 4.81
CA PRO A 108 11.06 4.07 3.57
C PRO A 108 12.34 4.88 3.78
N GLU A 109 13.32 4.62 2.92
CA GLU A 109 14.58 5.35 2.88
C GLU A 109 14.66 6.13 1.58
N LYS A 110 15.20 7.36 1.63
CA LYS A 110 15.58 8.07 0.41
C LYS A 110 16.59 7.22 -0.35
N LEU A 111 16.50 7.22 -1.68
CA LEU A 111 17.52 6.56 -2.50
C LEU A 111 18.91 7.07 -2.17
N LYS A 112 19.83 6.13 -1.92
CA LYS A 112 21.24 6.41 -1.67
C LYS A 112 21.91 6.96 -2.93
N GLY A 113 22.95 7.74 -2.76
CA GLY A 113 23.66 8.41 -3.84
C GLY A 113 23.21 9.86 -4.03
N SER A 114 23.42 10.39 -5.24
CA SER A 114 23.19 11.80 -5.58
C SER A 114 21.98 12.04 -6.50
N ILE A 115 21.11 11.04 -6.64
CA ILE A 115 19.89 11.15 -7.45
C ILE A 115 18.91 12.19 -6.89
N ASN A 116 18.71 12.18 -5.57
CA ASN A 116 17.88 13.14 -4.86
C ASN A 116 18.65 14.46 -4.73
N THR A 117 18.16 15.52 -5.36
CA THR A 117 18.80 16.83 -5.37
C THR A 117 18.03 17.81 -4.47
N ASN A 118 18.32 19.10 -4.59
CA ASN A 118 17.53 20.17 -3.97
C ASN A 118 16.36 20.63 -4.87
N LEU A 119 16.00 19.82 -5.87
CA LEU A 119 14.97 20.09 -6.87
C LEU A 119 13.98 18.92 -6.89
N ASN A 120 12.96 19.01 -7.74
CA ASN A 120 11.94 17.99 -7.84
C ASN A 120 12.44 16.75 -8.61
N GLU A 121 12.45 15.58 -8.00
CA GLU A 121 12.63 14.27 -8.66
C GLU A 121 11.32 13.49 -8.65
N PHE A 122 10.63 13.43 -9.79
CA PHE A 122 9.25 12.95 -9.85
C PHE A 122 8.95 12.09 -11.10
N GLY A 123 7.82 11.40 -11.11
CA GLY A 123 7.38 10.56 -12.23
C GLY A 123 8.33 9.42 -12.56
N ILE A 124 8.61 8.57 -11.58
CA ILE A 124 9.61 7.52 -11.71
C ILE A 124 9.14 6.35 -12.59
N SER A 125 10.10 5.76 -13.31
CA SER A 125 9.97 4.49 -14.02
C SER A 125 11.31 3.73 -14.01
N LEU A 126 11.29 2.41 -14.13
CA LEU A 126 12.44 1.55 -13.88
C LEU A 126 12.51 0.47 -14.95
N THR A 127 13.70 0.18 -15.46
CA THR A 127 13.91 -0.95 -16.37
C THR A 127 13.63 -2.28 -15.67
N ASP A 128 13.26 -3.31 -16.44
CA ASP A 128 12.89 -4.62 -15.89
C ASP A 128 13.99 -5.26 -15.03
N ASP A 129 15.26 -4.97 -15.34
CA ASP A 129 16.42 -5.46 -14.59
C ASP A 129 16.70 -4.64 -13.31
N GLY A 130 15.97 -3.55 -13.08
CA GLY A 130 16.10 -2.70 -11.90
C GLY A 130 17.34 -1.81 -11.89
N ASN A 131 18.06 -1.68 -13.01
CA ASN A 131 19.36 -0.99 -13.06
C ASN A 131 19.28 0.46 -13.52
N ILE A 132 18.24 0.86 -14.25
CA ILE A 132 18.12 2.22 -14.79
C ILE A 132 16.78 2.82 -14.38
N LEU A 133 16.83 3.93 -13.64
CA LEU A 133 15.67 4.69 -13.21
C LEU A 133 15.51 5.91 -14.10
N TYR A 134 14.32 6.09 -14.64
CA TYR A 134 13.86 7.26 -15.38
C TYR A 134 13.00 8.12 -14.47
N PHE A 135 13.10 9.43 -14.62
CA PHE A 135 12.30 10.40 -13.88
C PHE A 135 12.34 11.73 -14.62
N TYR A 136 11.56 12.70 -14.18
CA TYR A 136 11.66 14.06 -14.67
C TYR A 136 11.99 15.05 -13.55
N SER A 137 12.63 16.14 -13.95
CA SER A 137 13.04 17.21 -13.03
C SER A 137 13.07 18.54 -13.76
N LYS A 138 12.87 19.64 -13.02
CA LYS A 138 13.13 20.99 -13.52
C LYS A 138 14.47 21.46 -12.98
N ARG A 139 15.50 21.46 -13.82
CA ARG A 139 16.85 21.89 -13.42
C ARG A 139 16.99 23.40 -13.50
N GLU A 140 17.94 23.95 -12.73
CA GLU A 140 18.15 25.42 -12.63
C GLU A 140 18.41 26.10 -13.99
N ASN A 141 19.00 25.36 -14.94
CA ASN A 141 19.30 25.85 -16.28
C ASN A 141 18.17 25.61 -17.30
N SER A 142 17.05 25.01 -16.89
CA SER A 142 15.92 24.70 -17.76
C SER A 142 14.70 25.55 -17.43
N ASN A 143 14.06 26.06 -18.48
CA ASN A 143 12.77 26.75 -18.36
C ASN A 143 11.62 25.76 -18.15
N TYR A 144 11.83 24.48 -18.46
CA TYR A 144 10.83 23.43 -18.50
C TYR A 144 11.26 22.24 -17.64
N THR A 145 10.37 21.27 -17.54
CA THR A 145 10.70 19.95 -16.97
C THR A 145 11.28 19.06 -18.05
N ASP A 146 12.32 18.33 -17.69
CA ASP A 146 13.11 17.50 -18.59
C ASP A 146 13.19 16.07 -18.07
N LEU A 147 13.34 15.11 -18.98
CA LEU A 147 13.54 13.70 -18.67
C LEU A 147 15.01 13.41 -18.35
N TYR A 148 15.22 12.63 -17.29
CA TYR A 148 16.51 12.18 -16.80
C TYR A 148 16.52 10.66 -16.64
N LYS A 149 17.71 10.08 -16.66
CA LYS A 149 17.95 8.69 -16.24
C LYS A 149 19.13 8.58 -15.30
N SER A 150 19.08 7.66 -14.36
CA SER A 150 20.19 7.31 -13.49
C SER A 150 20.47 5.82 -13.60
N THR A 151 21.75 5.45 -13.78
CA THR A 151 22.19 4.05 -13.81
C THR A 151 22.75 3.68 -12.44
N ARG A 152 22.14 2.70 -11.79
CA ARG A 152 22.52 2.22 -10.46
C ARG A 152 23.97 1.74 -10.45
N THR A 153 24.72 2.12 -9.43
CA THR A 153 26.11 1.67 -9.19
C THR A 153 26.20 1.07 -7.78
N GLY A 154 26.20 -0.26 -7.69
CA GLY A 154 26.09 -0.95 -6.40
C GLY A 154 24.71 -0.70 -5.75
N ASP A 155 24.68 -0.17 -4.53
CA ASP A 155 23.45 0.21 -3.84
C ASP A 155 23.10 1.70 -3.97
N GLU A 156 23.87 2.47 -4.75
CA GLU A 156 23.68 3.89 -4.95
C GLU A 156 23.09 4.22 -6.33
N TRP A 157 22.34 5.33 -6.36
CA TRP A 157 21.81 5.98 -7.55
C TRP A 157 22.54 7.31 -7.75
N PRO A 158 23.44 7.40 -8.74
CA PRO A 158 24.07 8.66 -9.11
C PRO A 158 23.04 9.71 -9.56
N ARG A 159 23.47 10.97 -9.59
CA ARG A 159 22.72 12.06 -10.21
C ARG A 159 22.31 11.66 -11.63
N GLY A 160 21.06 11.96 -12.00
CA GLY A 160 20.54 11.60 -13.31
C GLY A 160 21.19 12.41 -14.43
N ASP A 161 21.48 11.71 -15.53
CA ASP A 161 21.89 12.27 -16.81
C ASP A 161 20.65 12.67 -17.62
N GLU A 162 20.71 13.82 -18.27
CA GLU A 162 19.64 14.31 -19.13
C GLU A 162 19.50 13.45 -20.40
N ILE A 163 18.26 13.27 -20.86
CA ILE A 163 17.98 12.55 -22.11
C ILE A 163 17.64 13.57 -23.20
N GLU A 164 18.65 14.33 -23.63
CA GLU A 164 18.51 15.47 -24.56
C GLU A 164 17.68 15.14 -25.82
N ILE A 165 17.86 13.95 -26.39
CA ILE A 165 17.16 13.53 -27.62
C ILE A 165 15.65 13.34 -27.44
N LEU A 166 15.20 13.10 -26.21
CA LEU A 166 13.77 12.99 -25.90
C LEU A 166 13.20 14.33 -25.45
N ASN A 167 14.00 15.20 -24.83
CA ASN A 167 13.55 16.49 -24.34
C ASN A 167 13.26 17.47 -25.48
N SER A 168 12.45 18.47 -25.15
CA SER A 168 11.98 19.52 -26.04
C SER A 168 12.12 20.88 -25.36
N ASN A 169 11.80 21.96 -26.10
CA ASN A 169 11.72 23.29 -25.50
C ASN A 169 10.39 23.53 -24.76
N PHE A 170 9.84 22.48 -24.16
CA PHE A 170 8.55 22.43 -23.46
C PHE A 170 8.65 21.40 -22.32
N ASP A 171 7.58 21.21 -21.54
CA ASP A 171 7.60 20.28 -20.42
C ASP A 171 7.50 18.83 -20.88
N ASP A 172 8.53 18.05 -20.57
CA ASP A 172 8.59 16.60 -20.78
C ASP A 172 8.60 15.87 -19.43
N GLN A 173 7.57 15.05 -19.20
CA GLN A 173 7.21 14.55 -17.89
C GLN A 173 6.76 13.10 -17.89
N SER A 174 6.74 12.52 -16.70
CA SER A 174 6.19 11.20 -16.40
C SER A 174 6.65 10.11 -17.36
N PRO A 175 7.97 9.85 -17.45
CA PRO A 175 8.48 8.77 -18.28
C PRO A 175 7.99 7.41 -17.79
N PHE A 176 7.77 6.51 -18.74
CA PHE A 176 7.50 5.10 -18.53
C PHE A 176 8.34 4.28 -19.51
N ILE A 177 9.38 3.62 -18.99
CA ILE A 177 10.30 2.81 -19.77
C ILE A 177 9.72 1.41 -20.00
N LEU A 178 9.82 0.93 -21.25
CA LEU A 178 9.39 -0.40 -21.65
C LEU A 178 10.59 -1.35 -21.71
N ASN A 179 10.41 -2.54 -21.13
CA ASN A 179 11.37 -3.64 -21.21
C ASN A 179 12.78 -3.19 -20.74
N LYS A 180 13.83 -3.61 -21.47
CA LYS A 180 15.22 -3.17 -21.30
C LYS A 180 15.53 -1.94 -22.17
N GLU A 181 14.76 -0.88 -21.98
CA GLU A 181 14.80 0.35 -22.78
C GLU A 181 14.45 0.17 -24.28
N GLU A 182 13.52 -0.73 -24.63
CA GLU A 182 13.13 -0.91 -26.04
C GLU A 182 12.20 0.20 -26.56
N GLY A 183 11.46 0.80 -25.65
CA GLY A 183 10.54 1.91 -25.90
C GLY A 183 10.36 2.75 -24.65
N ILE A 184 9.87 3.97 -24.82
CA ILE A 184 9.49 4.85 -23.72
C ILE A 184 8.19 5.56 -24.07
N LEU A 185 7.29 5.62 -23.10
CA LEU A 185 6.12 6.49 -23.11
C LEU A 185 6.39 7.67 -22.19
N PHE A 186 5.95 8.87 -22.52
CA PHE A 186 6.05 10.02 -21.65
C PHE A 186 5.04 11.08 -22.06
N SER A 187 4.90 12.13 -21.26
CA SER A 187 3.88 13.16 -21.41
C SER A 187 4.54 14.47 -21.82
N SER A 188 4.00 15.17 -22.80
CA SER A 188 4.63 16.39 -23.31
C SER A 188 3.63 17.37 -23.89
N ASN A 189 3.90 18.66 -23.72
CA ASN A 189 3.24 19.76 -24.42
C ASN A 189 4.12 20.34 -25.54
N ARG A 190 5.00 19.52 -26.12
CA ARG A 190 5.83 19.85 -27.28
C ARG A 190 5.02 20.25 -28.51
N ASP A 191 5.71 20.80 -29.50
CA ASP A 191 5.17 21.04 -30.83
C ASP A 191 4.51 19.78 -31.39
N GLY A 192 3.26 19.91 -31.85
CA GLY A 192 2.42 18.80 -32.29
C GLY A 192 1.40 18.32 -31.25
N ALA A 193 1.48 18.80 -30.00
CA ALA A 193 0.42 18.62 -29.02
C ALA A 193 -0.89 19.28 -29.46
N ILE A 194 -2.01 18.78 -28.97
CA ILE A 194 -3.35 19.26 -29.36
C ILE A 194 -3.58 20.69 -28.84
N GLU A 195 -3.78 21.62 -29.77
CA GLU A 195 -4.24 22.97 -29.47
C GLU A 195 -5.77 23.03 -29.37
N PHE A 196 -6.27 23.82 -28.42
CA PHE A 196 -7.70 24.02 -28.22
C PHE A 196 -8.01 25.44 -27.75
N GLN A 197 -9.25 25.90 -27.97
CA GLN A 197 -9.67 27.24 -27.58
C GLN A 197 -10.24 27.26 -26.15
N LEU A 198 -9.65 28.09 -25.29
CA LEU A 198 -10.15 28.36 -23.95
C LEU A 198 -11.36 29.31 -24.01
N ALA A 199 -12.19 29.29 -22.96
CA ALA A 199 -13.38 30.15 -22.87
C ALA A 199 -13.08 31.66 -22.94
N ASN A 200 -11.86 32.06 -22.57
CA ASN A 200 -11.38 33.44 -22.66
C ASN A 200 -10.81 33.82 -24.04
N GLY A 201 -10.94 32.94 -25.04
CA GLY A 201 -10.45 33.14 -26.41
C GLY A 201 -8.96 32.85 -26.61
N LYS A 202 -8.20 32.55 -25.56
CA LYS A 202 -6.79 32.14 -25.70
C LYS A 202 -6.68 30.71 -26.21
N ILE A 203 -5.55 30.39 -26.83
CA ILE A 203 -5.20 29.02 -27.19
C ILE A 203 -4.57 28.34 -25.98
N GLY A 204 -5.15 27.21 -25.59
CA GLY A 204 -4.55 26.24 -24.68
C GLY A 204 -3.83 25.16 -25.47
N VAL A 205 -2.83 24.56 -24.85
CA VAL A 205 -2.08 23.42 -25.38
C VAL A 205 -2.28 22.27 -24.41
N SER A 206 -2.66 21.10 -24.94
CA SER A 206 -2.80 19.87 -24.16
C SER A 206 -1.43 19.40 -23.64
N ARG A 207 -1.45 18.36 -22.81
CA ARG A 207 -0.26 17.53 -22.59
C ARG A 207 -0.62 16.16 -23.12
N ASP A 208 0.07 15.75 -24.16
CA ASP A 208 -0.22 14.51 -24.88
C ASP A 208 0.76 13.42 -24.45
N LEU A 209 0.34 12.16 -24.59
CA LEU A 209 1.25 11.02 -24.45
C LEU A 209 1.98 10.76 -25.77
N TYR A 210 3.30 10.58 -25.68
CA TYR A 210 4.20 10.28 -26.78
C TYR A 210 4.87 8.94 -26.56
N PHE A 211 5.20 8.27 -27.67
CA PHE A 211 5.99 7.06 -27.70
C PHE A 211 7.28 7.29 -28.49
N SER A 212 8.41 6.87 -27.95
CA SER A 212 9.66 6.75 -28.69
C SER A 212 10.22 5.34 -28.58
N LYS A 213 10.72 4.81 -29.69
CA LYS A 213 11.38 3.50 -29.76
C LYS A 213 12.90 3.70 -29.75
N LYS A 214 13.62 2.80 -29.07
CA LYS A 214 15.08 2.76 -29.18
C LYS A 214 15.49 2.00 -30.45
N VAL A 215 16.28 2.65 -31.30
CA VAL A 215 16.81 2.12 -32.57
C VAL A 215 18.32 2.34 -32.59
N ASN A 216 19.10 1.27 -32.76
CA ASN A 216 20.57 1.34 -32.79
C ASN A 216 21.16 2.09 -31.58
N SER A 217 20.62 1.83 -30.38
CA SER A 217 21.00 2.47 -29.10
C SER A 217 20.62 3.94 -28.93
N SER A 218 19.97 4.56 -29.91
CA SER A 218 19.45 5.94 -29.83
C SER A 218 17.92 5.95 -29.81
N TRP A 219 17.33 6.92 -29.13
CA TRP A 219 15.88 7.12 -29.18
C TRP A 219 15.49 7.70 -30.55
N ALA A 220 14.42 7.16 -31.13
CA ALA A 220 13.79 7.75 -32.30
C ALA A 220 13.04 9.04 -31.92
N GLU A 221 12.68 9.84 -32.92
CA GLU A 221 11.80 10.99 -32.71
C GLU A 221 10.48 10.55 -32.06
N PRO A 222 10.04 11.20 -30.96
CA PRO A 222 8.81 10.80 -30.29
C PRO A 222 7.56 11.07 -31.12
N ILE A 223 6.64 10.10 -31.13
CA ILE A 223 5.40 10.14 -31.90
C ILE A 223 4.22 10.21 -30.93
N ALA A 224 3.31 11.17 -31.14
CA ALA A 224 2.10 11.30 -30.34
C ALA A 224 1.22 10.05 -30.48
N LEU A 225 0.64 9.59 -29.36
CA LEU A 225 -0.40 8.57 -29.37
C LEU A 225 -1.67 9.10 -30.10
N PRO A 226 -2.50 8.21 -30.67
CA PRO A 226 -3.66 8.61 -31.45
C PRO A 226 -4.73 9.31 -30.59
N ARG A 227 -5.70 9.99 -31.24
CA ARG A 227 -6.84 10.66 -30.61
C ARG A 227 -7.80 9.74 -29.83
N THR A 228 -7.64 8.42 -29.94
CA THR A 228 -8.31 7.47 -29.06
C THR A 228 -7.74 7.50 -27.63
N VAL A 229 -6.51 7.99 -27.47
CA VAL A 229 -5.77 8.17 -26.22
C VAL A 229 -5.55 9.66 -25.90
N ASN A 230 -5.06 10.48 -26.83
CA ASN A 230 -4.79 11.90 -26.56
C ASN A 230 -6.02 12.79 -26.81
N THR A 231 -6.26 13.76 -25.94
CA THR A 231 -7.40 14.69 -26.02
C THR A 231 -6.95 16.14 -25.80
N GLU A 232 -7.88 17.08 -25.82
CA GLU A 232 -7.62 18.49 -25.48
C GLU A 232 -7.33 18.69 -23.97
N LYS A 233 -7.26 17.62 -23.19
CA LYS A 233 -7.00 17.63 -21.74
C LYS A 233 -5.50 17.44 -21.46
N ILE A 234 -5.16 17.35 -20.19
CA ILE A 234 -3.83 16.90 -19.76
C ILE A 234 -3.89 15.39 -19.63
N GLU A 235 -3.07 14.68 -20.40
CA GLU A 235 -2.75 13.26 -20.19
C GLU A 235 -1.33 13.13 -19.65
N GLU A 236 -1.19 12.41 -18.54
CA GLU A 236 0.12 12.18 -17.91
C GLU A 236 0.18 10.85 -17.16
N ASN A 237 1.35 10.54 -16.60
CA ASN A 237 1.59 9.35 -15.77
C ASN A 237 1.25 8.03 -16.50
N PRO A 238 1.76 7.81 -17.73
CA PRO A 238 1.53 6.58 -18.46
C PRO A 238 2.12 5.37 -17.71
N PHE A 239 1.41 4.25 -17.77
CA PHE A 239 1.88 2.96 -17.28
C PHE A 239 1.31 1.85 -18.16
N LEU A 240 2.17 1.11 -18.86
CA LEU A 240 1.73 -0.01 -19.70
C LEU A 240 1.89 -1.33 -18.94
N PHE A 241 0.82 -2.10 -18.86
CA PHE A 241 0.87 -3.48 -18.40
C PHE A 241 0.15 -4.38 -19.39
N ASN A 242 0.90 -5.33 -19.97
CA ASN A 242 0.46 -6.14 -21.10
C ASN A 242 -0.05 -5.26 -22.25
N ASP A 243 -1.33 -5.39 -22.60
CA ASP A 243 -2.02 -4.65 -23.66
C ASP A 243 -2.84 -3.48 -23.12
N ARG A 244 -2.65 -3.05 -21.87
CA ARG A 244 -3.45 -1.99 -21.23
C ARG A 244 -2.57 -0.83 -20.77
N LEU A 245 -2.80 0.34 -21.36
CA LEU A 245 -2.19 1.61 -20.97
C LEU A 245 -3.08 2.29 -19.93
N TYR A 246 -2.57 2.45 -18.73
CA TYR A 246 -3.15 3.26 -17.67
C TYR A 246 -2.50 4.64 -17.70
N PHE A 247 -3.27 5.69 -17.46
CA PHE A 247 -2.74 7.05 -17.43
C PHE A 247 -3.70 7.95 -16.66
N THR A 248 -3.18 9.06 -16.16
CA THR A 248 -3.96 10.12 -15.51
C THR A 248 -4.48 11.08 -16.57
N ARG A 249 -5.72 11.56 -16.44
CA ARG A 249 -6.25 12.62 -17.28
C ARG A 249 -7.09 13.62 -16.49
N TYR A 250 -6.92 14.91 -16.77
CA TYR A 250 -7.73 16.00 -16.19
C TYR A 250 -7.87 17.20 -17.12
N PRO A 251 -8.92 18.03 -16.97
CA PRO A 251 -9.04 19.27 -17.72
C PRO A 251 -7.88 20.25 -17.46
N PHE A 252 -7.54 21.07 -18.44
CA PHE A 252 -6.45 22.05 -18.32
C PHE A 252 -6.56 22.91 -17.05
N GLY A 253 -5.50 22.89 -16.23
CA GLY A 253 -5.42 23.65 -14.98
C GLY A 253 -6.24 23.07 -13.80
N GLN A 254 -6.90 21.93 -13.97
CA GLN A 254 -7.82 21.34 -12.98
C GLN A 254 -7.32 19.98 -12.48
N VAL A 255 -6.11 19.93 -11.93
CA VAL A 255 -5.50 18.70 -11.39
C VAL A 255 -6.33 18.06 -10.25
N ALA A 256 -7.20 18.82 -9.59
CA ALA A 256 -8.12 18.29 -8.59
C ALA A 256 -9.22 17.38 -9.18
N GLU A 257 -9.43 17.43 -10.50
CA GLU A 257 -10.36 16.60 -11.27
C GLU A 257 -9.61 15.48 -12.03
N ALA A 258 -8.45 15.06 -11.52
CA ALA A 258 -7.70 13.99 -12.16
C ALA A 258 -8.30 12.63 -11.87
N ASP A 259 -8.50 11.88 -12.95
CA ASP A 259 -8.98 10.52 -12.95
C ASP A 259 -7.98 9.60 -13.65
N ILE A 260 -7.99 8.32 -13.28
CA ILE A 260 -7.25 7.27 -13.96
C ILE A 260 -8.09 6.75 -15.13
N PHE A 261 -7.50 6.77 -16.32
CA PHE A 261 -8.04 6.22 -17.55
C PHE A 261 -7.27 4.95 -17.95
N VAL A 262 -7.93 4.12 -18.75
CA VAL A 262 -7.32 2.95 -19.38
C VAL A 262 -7.67 2.89 -20.87
N ALA A 263 -6.68 2.56 -21.70
CA ALA A 263 -6.86 2.22 -23.11
C ALA A 263 -6.28 0.84 -23.39
N ALA A 264 -6.99 0.01 -24.15
CA ALA A 264 -6.49 -1.30 -24.56
C ALA A 264 -5.86 -1.23 -25.96
N TYR A 265 -4.79 -1.99 -26.17
CA TYR A 265 -4.12 -2.14 -27.46
C TYR A 265 -4.53 -3.46 -28.10
N LYS A 266 -5.39 -3.39 -29.12
CA LYS A 266 -5.89 -4.57 -29.85
C LYS A 266 -5.82 -4.35 -31.34
N ASN A 267 -5.55 -5.43 -32.09
CA ASN A 267 -5.48 -5.40 -33.55
C ASN A 267 -4.55 -4.29 -34.09
N LYS A 268 -3.42 -4.08 -33.42
CA LYS A 268 -2.41 -3.04 -33.72
C LYS A 268 -2.91 -1.59 -33.56
N THR A 269 -4.00 -1.37 -32.82
CA THR A 269 -4.59 -0.05 -32.59
C THR A 269 -4.96 0.15 -31.12
N TRP A 270 -4.96 1.41 -30.67
CA TRP A 270 -5.49 1.77 -29.36
C TRP A 270 -7.01 1.94 -29.44
N GLU A 271 -7.75 1.17 -28.63
CA GLU A 271 -9.16 1.41 -28.38
C GLU A 271 -9.37 2.77 -27.68
N LYS A 272 -10.58 3.32 -27.77
CA LYS A 272 -10.90 4.59 -27.11
C LYS A 272 -10.72 4.44 -25.59
N ALA A 273 -9.93 5.34 -25.00
CA ALA A 273 -9.68 5.35 -23.57
C ALA A 273 -10.98 5.56 -22.78
N THR A 274 -11.13 4.80 -21.70
CA THR A 274 -12.26 4.87 -20.77
C THR A 274 -11.76 5.16 -19.37
N ILE A 275 -12.53 5.93 -18.61
CA ILE A 275 -12.28 6.14 -17.18
C ILE A 275 -12.37 4.81 -16.42
N LEU A 276 -11.49 4.58 -15.44
CA LEU A 276 -11.66 3.44 -14.53
C LEU A 276 -12.87 3.68 -13.62
N PRO A 277 -13.70 2.66 -13.35
CA PRO A 277 -14.89 2.84 -12.54
C PRO A 277 -14.55 3.01 -11.05
N GLU A 278 -15.55 3.40 -10.26
CA GLU A 278 -15.51 3.19 -8.80
C GLU A 278 -15.17 1.71 -8.50
N PRO A 279 -14.42 1.42 -7.42
CA PRO A 279 -13.97 2.36 -6.38
C PRO A 279 -12.60 3.00 -6.65
N ILE A 280 -12.05 2.87 -7.87
CA ILE A 280 -10.75 3.45 -8.21
C ILE A 280 -10.88 4.97 -8.28
N ASN A 281 -11.60 5.48 -9.28
CA ASN A 281 -11.90 6.91 -9.36
C ASN A 281 -13.07 7.27 -8.46
N THR A 282 -13.02 8.47 -7.91
CA THR A 282 -13.95 9.07 -6.95
C THR A 282 -14.15 10.55 -7.30
N PRO A 283 -14.96 11.33 -6.55
CA PRO A 283 -14.99 12.78 -6.73
C PRO A 283 -13.71 13.52 -6.31
N TYR A 284 -12.69 12.80 -5.85
CA TYR A 284 -11.38 13.31 -5.47
C TYR A 284 -10.38 13.06 -6.60
N SER A 285 -9.14 13.51 -6.45
CA SER A 285 -8.11 13.33 -7.46
C SER A 285 -7.43 11.98 -7.30
N GLU A 286 -7.34 11.24 -8.40
CA GLU A 286 -6.63 9.97 -8.54
C GLU A 286 -5.58 10.05 -9.65
N ILE A 287 -4.33 9.75 -9.31
CA ILE A 287 -3.20 9.87 -10.25
C ILE A 287 -2.24 8.68 -10.19
N ALA A 288 -1.36 8.59 -11.18
CA ALA A 288 -0.16 7.73 -11.20
C ALA A 288 -0.45 6.25 -10.89
N ALA A 289 -1.43 5.67 -11.59
CA ALA A 289 -1.77 4.28 -11.43
C ALA A 289 -0.71 3.33 -12.00
N THR A 290 -0.37 2.29 -11.24
CA THR A 290 0.48 1.18 -11.68
C THR A 290 -0.17 -0.16 -11.34
N ILE A 291 0.23 -1.22 -12.05
CA ILE A 291 -0.21 -2.59 -11.80
C ILE A 291 0.98 -3.35 -11.21
N GLY A 292 0.74 -4.00 -10.07
CA GLY A 292 1.71 -4.89 -9.44
C GLY A 292 2.09 -6.06 -10.34
N LYS A 293 3.24 -6.68 -10.07
CA LYS A 293 3.76 -7.82 -10.82
C LYS A 293 2.83 -9.03 -10.79
N ASP A 294 1.93 -9.09 -9.79
CA ASP A 294 0.86 -10.09 -9.71
C ASP A 294 -0.22 -9.95 -10.82
N GLY A 295 -0.22 -8.82 -11.54
CA GLY A 295 -1.18 -8.49 -12.58
C GLY A 295 -2.60 -8.23 -12.10
N LYS A 296 -2.81 -8.15 -10.78
CA LYS A 296 -4.14 -8.02 -10.15
C LYS A 296 -4.24 -6.83 -9.23
N THR A 297 -3.15 -6.44 -8.59
CA THR A 297 -3.13 -5.31 -7.68
C THR A 297 -2.87 -4.03 -8.46
N ILE A 298 -3.76 -3.05 -8.33
CA ILE A 298 -3.54 -1.68 -8.81
C ILE A 298 -3.08 -0.82 -7.63
N TYR A 299 -2.03 -0.06 -7.82
CA TYR A 299 -1.57 0.97 -6.90
C TYR A 299 -1.81 2.34 -7.54
N PHE A 300 -2.15 3.34 -6.74
CA PHE A 300 -2.41 4.69 -7.23
C PHE A 300 -2.33 5.70 -6.08
N SER A 301 -2.18 6.97 -6.42
CA SER A 301 -2.24 8.07 -5.47
C SER A 301 -3.61 8.69 -5.44
N SER A 302 -4.09 9.05 -4.26
CA SER A 302 -5.36 9.76 -4.12
C SER A 302 -5.37 10.71 -2.93
N ASN A 303 -6.07 11.83 -3.08
CA ASN A 303 -6.37 12.76 -1.98
C ASN A 303 -7.76 12.54 -1.37
N ARG A 304 -8.30 11.32 -1.50
CA ARG A 304 -9.57 10.92 -0.86
C ARG A 304 -9.53 11.05 0.67
N PRO A 305 -10.67 11.38 1.31
CA PRO A 305 -10.75 11.51 2.76
C PRO A 305 -10.35 10.23 3.51
N GLY A 306 -9.74 10.41 4.67
CA GLY A 306 -9.27 9.31 5.52
C GLY A 306 -7.81 8.93 5.30
N GLY A 307 -7.10 9.65 4.41
CA GLY A 307 -5.64 9.59 4.29
C GLY A 307 -4.88 10.37 5.37
N PHE A 308 -3.57 10.40 5.25
CA PHE A 308 -2.61 11.02 6.17
C PHE A 308 -2.22 12.44 5.74
N GLY A 309 -2.25 12.75 4.44
CA GLY A 309 -1.77 14.02 3.89
C GLY A 309 -2.54 14.50 2.66
N GLY A 310 -1.79 15.05 1.70
CA GLY A 310 -2.31 15.51 0.42
C GLY A 310 -2.66 14.31 -0.45
N TYR A 311 -1.73 13.87 -1.30
CA TYR A 311 -1.86 12.58 -1.97
C TYR A 311 -1.27 11.45 -1.12
N ASP A 312 -2.05 10.40 -0.93
CA ASP A 312 -1.62 9.17 -0.26
C ASP A 312 -1.58 8.02 -1.29
N LEU A 313 -0.70 7.04 -1.08
CA LEU A 313 -0.70 5.79 -1.83
C LEU A 313 -1.76 4.82 -1.32
N TYR A 314 -2.53 4.29 -2.26
CA TYR A 314 -3.55 3.26 -2.06
C TYR A 314 -3.28 2.06 -2.95
N LYS A 315 -3.83 0.91 -2.57
CA LYS A 315 -3.93 -0.27 -3.42
C LYS A 315 -5.34 -0.82 -3.49
N SER A 316 -5.68 -1.49 -4.58
CA SER A 316 -6.89 -2.27 -4.74
C SER A 316 -6.60 -3.53 -5.55
N THR A 317 -7.42 -4.56 -5.40
CA THR A 317 -7.24 -5.86 -6.08
C THR A 317 -8.35 -6.07 -7.09
N LEU A 318 -7.98 -6.42 -8.33
CA LEU A 318 -8.89 -6.89 -9.35
C LEU A 318 -9.47 -8.25 -8.93
N LEU A 319 -10.79 -8.28 -8.75
CA LEU A 319 -11.56 -9.44 -8.33
C LEU A 319 -11.96 -10.31 -9.53
N ALA A 320 -12.40 -11.53 -9.24
CA ALA A 320 -12.79 -12.50 -10.27
C ALA A 320 -14.02 -12.07 -11.11
N ASP A 321 -14.83 -11.14 -10.60
CA ASP A 321 -15.98 -10.55 -11.30
C ASP A 321 -15.57 -9.39 -12.24
N GLY A 322 -14.29 -9.02 -12.28
CA GLY A 322 -13.76 -7.92 -13.08
C GLY A 322 -13.82 -6.55 -12.40
N ASN A 323 -14.34 -6.45 -11.17
CA ASN A 323 -14.35 -5.22 -10.38
C ASN A 323 -13.10 -5.08 -9.51
N TYR A 324 -12.81 -3.87 -9.08
CA TYR A 324 -11.76 -3.60 -8.10
C TYR A 324 -12.32 -3.66 -6.68
N SER A 325 -11.55 -4.24 -5.75
CA SER A 325 -11.90 -4.25 -4.33
C SER A 325 -11.86 -2.84 -3.72
N LYS A 326 -12.42 -2.67 -2.52
CA LYS A 326 -12.31 -1.40 -1.79
C LYS A 326 -10.83 -1.02 -1.63
N PRO A 327 -10.40 0.19 -2.04
CA PRO A 327 -9.01 0.60 -1.90
C PRO A 327 -8.56 0.67 -0.45
N ILE A 328 -7.33 0.24 -0.21
CA ILE A 328 -6.66 0.16 1.08
C ILE A 328 -5.50 1.15 1.05
N ASN A 329 -5.47 2.07 2.01
CA ASN A 329 -4.37 3.00 2.22
C ASN A 329 -3.11 2.22 2.66
N LEU A 330 -1.92 2.54 2.12
CA LEU A 330 -0.68 1.83 2.45
C LEU A 330 -0.14 2.10 3.87
N GLY A 331 -0.84 2.93 4.65
CA GLY A 331 -0.60 3.12 6.08
C GLY A 331 0.51 4.12 6.39
N PRO A 332 0.70 4.45 7.69
CA PRO A 332 1.52 5.58 8.15
C PRO A 332 3.03 5.38 7.98
N GLU A 333 3.49 4.18 7.63
CA GLU A 333 4.90 3.97 7.33
C GLU A 333 5.24 4.45 5.91
N ILE A 334 4.27 4.38 4.99
CA ILE A 334 4.42 4.82 3.61
C ILE A 334 3.84 6.22 3.42
N ASN A 335 2.62 6.45 3.90
CA ASN A 335 1.94 7.71 3.73
C ASN A 335 2.25 8.67 4.88
N THR A 336 2.48 9.93 4.54
CA THR A 336 2.83 10.98 5.50
C THR A 336 1.83 12.11 5.45
N THR A 337 2.11 13.23 6.13
CA THR A 337 1.31 14.45 6.00
C THR A 337 1.55 15.17 4.66
N GLY A 338 2.52 14.72 3.87
CA GLY A 338 2.90 15.27 2.57
C GLY A 338 2.13 14.64 1.42
N ASP A 339 2.78 14.61 0.25
CA ASP A 339 2.27 13.94 -0.96
C ASP A 339 3.14 12.71 -1.25
N GLU A 340 2.53 11.55 -1.49
CA GLU A 340 3.16 10.33 -1.97
C GLU A 340 2.59 9.91 -3.33
N ALA A 341 3.48 9.61 -4.29
CA ALA A 341 3.07 9.18 -5.61
C ALA A 341 4.03 8.22 -6.32
N PHE A 342 3.55 7.64 -7.44
CA PHE A 342 4.30 6.73 -8.30
C PHE A 342 4.81 5.47 -7.59
N TYR A 343 3.91 4.66 -7.03
CA TYR A 343 4.29 3.34 -6.53
C TYR A 343 4.79 2.46 -7.69
N LEU A 344 6.01 1.96 -7.60
CA LEU A 344 6.66 1.21 -8.66
C LEU A 344 7.40 -0.02 -8.11
N GLU A 345 6.90 -1.21 -8.40
CA GLU A 345 7.59 -2.46 -8.02
C GLU A 345 8.82 -2.70 -8.89
N ALA A 346 9.94 -3.02 -8.24
CA ALA A 346 11.16 -3.45 -8.91
C ALA A 346 11.04 -4.87 -9.45
N GLY A 347 11.93 -5.23 -10.38
CA GLY A 347 11.99 -6.58 -10.96
C GLY A 347 12.32 -7.69 -9.96
N ASP A 348 12.88 -7.36 -8.80
CA ASP A 348 13.18 -8.32 -7.74
C ASP A 348 11.92 -8.83 -7.00
N GLY A 349 10.78 -8.18 -7.19
CA GLY A 349 9.51 -8.51 -6.53
C GLY A 349 9.47 -8.19 -5.03
N LEU A 350 10.43 -7.42 -4.53
CA LEU A 350 10.63 -7.14 -3.11
C LEU A 350 10.84 -5.67 -2.84
N THR A 351 11.48 -4.95 -3.75
CA THR A 351 11.68 -3.51 -3.62
C THR A 351 10.56 -2.81 -4.34
N PHE A 352 10.01 -1.76 -3.76
CA PHE A 352 9.25 -0.78 -4.51
C PHE A 352 9.81 0.61 -4.28
N TYR A 353 9.63 1.44 -5.28
CA TYR A 353 10.00 2.84 -5.29
C TYR A 353 8.76 3.69 -5.26
N PHE A 354 8.88 4.89 -4.71
CA PHE A 354 7.84 5.91 -4.77
C PHE A 354 8.46 7.29 -4.58
N CYS A 355 7.75 8.31 -5.01
CA CYS A 355 8.09 9.70 -4.76
C CYS A 355 7.38 10.18 -3.50
N ARG A 356 8.08 10.92 -2.65
CA ARG A 356 7.51 11.59 -1.48
C ARG A 356 7.92 13.05 -1.47
N LYS A 357 6.96 13.92 -1.23
CA LYS A 357 7.19 15.35 -1.07
C LYS A 357 7.65 15.66 0.35
N THR A 358 8.88 16.14 0.47
CA THR A 358 9.45 16.59 1.74
C THR A 358 9.64 18.10 1.69
N GLY A 359 8.69 18.86 2.24
CA GLY A 359 8.70 20.31 2.11
C GLY A 359 8.16 20.78 0.75
N ARG A 360 9.03 21.32 -0.12
CA ARG A 360 8.60 21.85 -1.43
C ARG A 360 8.75 20.87 -2.59
N ASP A 361 9.73 19.98 -2.50
CA ASP A 361 10.19 19.16 -3.62
C ASP A 361 9.94 17.66 -3.32
N TYR A 362 9.80 16.85 -4.37
CA TYR A 362 9.73 15.40 -4.24
C TYR A 362 11.13 14.79 -4.29
N ASP A 363 11.37 13.86 -3.38
CA ASP A 363 12.49 12.93 -3.44
C ASP A 363 11.96 11.53 -3.79
N ILE A 364 12.86 10.69 -4.30
CA ILE A 364 12.61 9.28 -4.57
C ILE A 364 13.02 8.46 -3.35
N TYR A 365 12.10 7.61 -2.90
CA TYR A 365 12.26 6.67 -1.81
C TYR A 365 12.17 5.24 -2.32
N SER A 366 12.82 4.33 -1.59
CA SER A 366 12.61 2.89 -1.71
C SER A 366 12.10 2.31 -0.41
N ASN A 367 11.31 1.24 -0.50
CA ASN A 367 11.02 0.38 0.62
C ASN A 367 10.98 -1.09 0.17
N LEU A 368 11.13 -2.01 1.11
CA LEU A 368 10.96 -3.44 0.91
C LEU A 368 9.49 -3.82 1.13
N SER A 369 8.82 -4.24 0.08
CA SER A 369 7.60 -5.04 0.15
C SER A 369 7.93 -6.37 0.82
N ASN A 370 7.31 -6.62 1.97
CA ASN A 370 7.38 -7.91 2.63
C ASN A 370 6.12 -8.72 2.26
N PRO A 371 6.17 -9.61 1.26
CA PRO A 371 4.99 -10.34 0.77
C PRO A 371 4.38 -11.26 1.83
N PHE A 372 5.10 -11.52 2.93
CA PHE A 372 4.64 -12.35 4.02
C PHE A 372 3.75 -11.59 5.03
N GLN A 373 3.67 -10.25 4.97
CA GLN A 373 2.83 -9.46 5.89
C GLN A 373 1.34 -9.80 5.80
N GLU A 374 0.88 -10.26 4.64
CA GLU A 374 -0.53 -10.62 4.41
C GLU A 374 -0.84 -12.11 4.65
N LEU A 375 0.14 -12.89 5.13
CA LEU A 375 -0.12 -14.30 5.43
C LEU A 375 -1.10 -14.43 6.61
N GLU A 376 -2.23 -15.08 6.33
CA GLU A 376 -3.21 -15.49 7.34
C GLU A 376 -3.12 -16.99 7.62
N LYS A 377 -3.56 -17.41 8.82
CA LYS A 377 -3.61 -18.82 9.21
C LYS A 377 -4.35 -19.67 8.16
N GLY A 378 -3.70 -20.72 7.67
CA GLY A 378 -4.27 -21.66 6.70
C GLY A 378 -4.21 -21.21 5.25
N LYS A 379 -3.92 -19.93 4.95
CA LYS A 379 -3.65 -19.46 3.59
C LYS A 379 -2.20 -19.78 3.20
N SER A 380 -2.03 -20.27 1.98
CA SER A 380 -0.71 -20.50 1.38
C SER A 380 -0.38 -19.36 0.43
N ILE A 381 0.85 -18.86 0.49
CA ILE A 381 1.42 -18.01 -0.57
C ILE A 381 2.38 -18.86 -1.39
N SER A 382 2.21 -18.85 -2.71
CA SER A 382 3.19 -19.42 -3.64
C SER A 382 4.16 -18.33 -4.04
N LEU A 383 5.45 -18.61 -3.93
CA LEU A 383 6.49 -17.71 -4.37
C LEU A 383 7.29 -18.38 -5.48
N ASP A 384 7.14 -17.85 -6.68
CA ASP A 384 7.86 -18.30 -7.88
C ASP A 384 9.31 -17.76 -7.92
N ASN A 385 9.70 -16.98 -6.89
CA ASN A 385 10.98 -16.27 -6.79
C ASN A 385 12.04 -17.01 -5.97
N ILE A 386 11.79 -18.27 -5.57
CA ILE A 386 12.82 -19.13 -4.97
C ILE A 386 13.33 -20.10 -6.02
N HIS A 387 14.51 -19.79 -6.53
CA HIS A 387 15.18 -20.49 -7.60
C HIS A 387 16.29 -21.38 -7.07
N PHE A 388 16.47 -22.52 -7.73
CA PHE A 388 17.49 -23.51 -7.41
C PHE A 388 18.31 -23.83 -8.65
N ALA A 389 19.58 -24.21 -8.48
CA ALA A 389 20.39 -24.73 -9.57
C ALA A 389 19.71 -25.96 -10.22
N LEU A 390 19.96 -26.17 -11.51
CA LEU A 390 19.30 -27.21 -12.31
C LEU A 390 19.54 -28.59 -11.68
N GLY A 391 18.46 -29.36 -11.47
CA GLY A 391 18.53 -30.69 -10.85
C GLY A 391 19.01 -30.69 -9.39
N SER A 392 19.11 -29.52 -8.75
CA SER A 392 19.70 -29.33 -7.44
C SER A 392 18.72 -28.67 -6.46
N TYR A 393 19.09 -28.69 -5.18
CA TYR A 393 18.49 -27.94 -4.08
C TYR A 393 19.40 -26.81 -3.57
N GLU A 394 20.47 -26.52 -4.30
CA GLU A 394 21.28 -25.32 -4.09
C GLU A 394 20.47 -24.07 -4.47
N ILE A 395 20.28 -23.17 -3.50
CA ILE A 395 19.54 -21.92 -3.66
C ILE A 395 20.38 -20.93 -4.46
N LEU A 396 19.79 -20.33 -5.50
CA LEU A 396 20.46 -19.32 -6.33
C LEU A 396 20.46 -17.95 -5.66
N GLU A 397 21.47 -17.14 -5.98
CA GLU A 397 21.72 -15.84 -5.34
C GLU A 397 20.51 -14.89 -5.41
N ASN A 398 19.81 -14.88 -6.54
CA ASN A 398 18.60 -14.09 -6.76
C ASN A 398 17.41 -14.48 -5.86
N SER A 399 17.52 -15.55 -5.07
CA SER A 399 16.46 -16.01 -4.14
C SER A 399 16.71 -15.57 -2.70
N PHE A 400 17.91 -15.08 -2.36
CA PHE A 400 18.23 -14.78 -0.96
C PHE A 400 17.48 -13.56 -0.41
N SER A 401 17.12 -12.61 -1.27
CA SER A 401 16.35 -11.43 -0.90
C SER A 401 14.94 -11.82 -0.41
N ILE A 402 14.23 -12.70 -1.13
CA ILE A 402 12.89 -13.16 -0.71
C ILE A 402 12.98 -14.00 0.58
N LEU A 403 14.05 -14.79 0.72
CA LEU A 403 14.30 -15.56 1.94
C LEU A 403 14.64 -14.69 3.14
N GLU A 404 15.32 -13.56 2.94
CA GLU A 404 15.55 -12.58 4.00
C GLU A 404 14.24 -11.91 4.42
N ASN A 405 13.32 -11.61 3.50
CA ASN A 405 11.99 -11.09 3.85
C ASN A 405 11.19 -12.09 4.69
N LEU A 406 11.27 -13.39 4.35
CA LEU A 406 10.67 -14.44 5.17
C LEU A 406 11.30 -14.50 6.56
N ASN A 407 12.63 -14.40 6.63
CA ASN A 407 13.37 -14.35 7.90
C ASN A 407 12.94 -13.16 8.76
N ILE A 408 12.83 -11.97 8.17
CA ILE A 408 12.37 -10.75 8.83
C ILE A 408 10.96 -10.95 9.36
N TYR A 409 10.02 -11.39 8.52
CA TYR A 409 8.65 -11.68 8.91
C TYR A 409 8.57 -12.67 10.09
N LEU A 410 9.35 -13.74 10.05
CA LEU A 410 9.37 -14.76 11.11
C LEU A 410 10.01 -14.24 12.40
N LYS A 411 11.02 -13.38 12.34
CA LYS A 411 11.60 -12.72 13.53
C LYS A 411 10.60 -11.79 14.18
N GLU A 412 9.83 -11.08 13.37
CA GLU A 412 8.82 -10.12 13.81
C GLU A 412 7.56 -10.79 14.37
N ASN A 413 7.26 -12.00 13.91
CA ASN A 413 6.11 -12.78 14.35
C ASN A 413 6.57 -14.07 15.06
N PRO A 414 7.11 -14.00 16.29
CA PRO A 414 7.80 -15.11 16.95
C PRO A 414 6.92 -16.35 17.20
N ASN A 415 5.60 -16.18 17.25
CA ASN A 415 4.64 -17.26 17.48
C ASN A 415 4.24 -17.99 16.19
N VAL A 416 4.45 -17.36 15.02
CA VAL A 416 4.05 -17.93 13.74
C VAL A 416 4.91 -19.16 13.42
N LYS A 417 4.22 -20.26 13.12
CA LYS A 417 4.80 -21.48 12.55
C LYS A 417 4.38 -21.61 11.10
N ILE A 418 5.32 -22.01 10.25
CA ILE A 418 5.08 -22.17 8.82
C ILE A 418 5.38 -23.58 8.34
N LYS A 419 4.66 -23.96 7.28
CA LYS A 419 4.94 -25.13 6.45
C LYS A 419 5.50 -24.64 5.12
N ILE A 420 6.66 -25.19 4.74
CA ILE A 420 7.36 -24.92 3.48
C ILE A 420 7.16 -26.14 2.58
N THR A 421 6.54 -25.96 1.42
CA THR A 421 6.24 -27.07 0.50
C THR A 421 6.95 -26.85 -0.82
N GLY A 422 7.80 -27.79 -1.22
CA GLY A 422 8.47 -27.76 -2.52
C GLY A 422 7.65 -28.47 -3.60
N HIS A 423 7.73 -27.95 -4.83
CA HIS A 423 7.13 -28.55 -6.02
C HIS A 423 8.16 -28.64 -7.17
N THR A 424 7.96 -29.58 -8.09
CA THR A 424 8.73 -29.71 -9.33
C THR A 424 7.81 -29.52 -10.53
N ASP A 425 8.40 -29.42 -11.73
CA ASP A 425 7.62 -29.55 -12.95
C ASP A 425 7.23 -31.02 -13.21
N LEU A 426 6.54 -31.25 -14.33
CA LEU A 426 6.00 -32.56 -14.71
C LEU A 426 7.06 -33.47 -15.37
N ASN A 427 8.31 -33.04 -15.48
CA ASN A 427 9.39 -33.79 -16.13
C ASN A 427 10.20 -34.59 -15.10
N GLY A 428 10.85 -35.68 -15.55
CA GLY A 428 11.63 -36.57 -14.68
C GLY A 428 10.80 -37.65 -13.97
N ASP A 429 11.48 -38.46 -13.16
CA ASP A 429 10.86 -39.54 -12.38
C ASP A 429 10.09 -38.98 -11.17
N SER A 430 8.96 -39.62 -10.84
CA SER A 430 8.08 -39.17 -9.77
C SER A 430 8.71 -39.27 -8.37
N GLN A 431 9.52 -40.29 -8.09
CA GLN A 431 10.20 -40.47 -6.80
C GLN A 431 11.35 -39.49 -6.69
N ASP A 432 12.12 -39.31 -7.76
CA ASP A 432 13.21 -38.33 -7.80
C ASP A 432 12.67 -36.91 -7.58
N ASN A 433 11.55 -36.56 -8.22
CA ASN A 433 10.88 -35.28 -8.02
C ASN A 433 10.38 -35.08 -6.59
N LEU A 434 9.85 -36.14 -5.97
CA LEU A 434 9.40 -36.08 -4.59
C LEU A 434 10.57 -35.85 -3.63
N ILE A 435 11.71 -36.50 -3.86
CA ILE A 435 12.95 -36.30 -3.10
C ILE A 435 13.49 -34.88 -3.33
N LEU A 436 13.60 -34.44 -4.58
CA LEU A 436 14.13 -33.14 -4.95
C LEU A 436 13.32 -31.99 -4.35
N SER A 437 11.99 -32.05 -4.48
CA SER A 437 11.10 -31.03 -3.90
C SER A 437 11.21 -30.95 -2.38
N ARG A 438 11.30 -32.09 -1.68
CA ARG A 438 11.51 -32.12 -0.23
C ARG A 438 12.87 -31.55 0.15
N ASN A 439 13.92 -31.87 -0.59
CA ASN A 439 15.26 -31.33 -0.36
C ASN A 439 15.31 -29.82 -0.57
N ARG A 440 14.60 -29.28 -1.57
CA ARG A 440 14.45 -27.83 -1.78
C ARG A 440 13.75 -27.14 -0.60
N ALA A 441 12.66 -27.73 -0.10
CA ALA A 441 11.99 -27.21 1.10
C ALA A 441 12.91 -27.25 2.33
N ASN A 442 13.70 -28.32 2.49
CA ASN A 442 14.70 -28.44 3.55
C ASN A 442 15.82 -27.40 3.41
N ALA A 443 16.33 -27.14 2.20
CA ALA A 443 17.36 -26.12 1.98
C ALA A 443 16.87 -24.72 2.41
N VAL A 444 15.60 -24.39 2.13
CA VAL A 444 14.97 -23.14 2.60
C VAL A 444 14.87 -23.12 4.12
N LYS A 445 14.42 -24.21 4.75
CA LYS A 445 14.38 -24.33 6.22
C LYS A 445 15.78 -24.15 6.82
N ASP A 446 16.79 -24.82 6.29
CA ASP A 446 18.16 -24.77 6.79
C ASP A 446 18.74 -23.34 6.69
N TYR A 447 18.45 -22.64 5.59
CA TYR A 447 18.80 -21.22 5.44
C TYR A 447 18.18 -20.37 6.56
N LEU A 448 16.88 -20.52 6.84
CA LEU A 448 16.18 -19.74 7.89
C LEU A 448 16.69 -20.09 9.29
N VAL A 449 16.96 -21.36 9.56
CA VAL A 449 17.56 -21.80 10.83
C VAL A 449 18.95 -21.17 11.02
N LYS A 450 19.78 -21.15 9.97
CA LYS A 450 21.09 -20.49 9.98
C LYS A 450 20.98 -18.98 10.26
N LYS A 451 19.86 -18.35 9.86
CA LYS A 451 19.55 -16.93 10.12
C LYS A 451 18.95 -16.66 11.51
N GLY A 452 18.78 -17.69 12.33
CA GLY A 452 18.36 -17.63 13.72
C GLY A 452 16.88 -17.92 13.97
N ILE A 453 16.14 -18.47 13.00
CA ILE A 453 14.76 -18.92 13.23
C ILE A 453 14.76 -20.28 13.94
N ASP A 454 13.95 -20.43 14.98
CA ASP A 454 13.77 -21.72 15.65
C ASP A 454 13.24 -22.78 14.67
N SER A 455 13.97 -23.87 14.54
CA SER A 455 13.61 -25.02 13.70
C SER A 455 12.24 -25.62 14.04
N GLY A 456 11.78 -25.50 15.29
CA GLY A 456 10.46 -25.96 15.75
C GLY A 456 9.29 -25.16 15.17
N ARG A 457 9.58 -23.99 14.57
CA ARG A 457 8.62 -23.15 13.86
C ARG A 457 8.50 -23.49 12.37
N LEU A 458 9.39 -24.35 11.86
CA LEU A 458 9.54 -24.62 10.43
C LEU A 458 9.29 -26.10 10.15
N SER A 459 8.25 -26.40 9.39
CA SER A 459 7.99 -27.73 8.85
C SER A 459 8.17 -27.73 7.34
N THR A 460 8.57 -28.87 6.78
CA THR A 460 8.83 -29.01 5.34
C THR A 460 8.02 -30.16 4.76
N ASP A 461 7.65 -30.04 3.49
CA ASP A 461 6.99 -31.07 2.71
C ASP A 461 7.47 -31.01 1.25
N GLY A 462 7.32 -32.11 0.53
CA GLY A 462 7.64 -32.20 -0.88
C GLY A 462 6.49 -32.88 -1.61
N LYS A 463 6.04 -32.29 -2.70
CA LYS A 463 4.94 -32.81 -3.54
C LYS A 463 5.42 -33.36 -4.87
N GLY A 464 6.70 -33.17 -5.21
CA GLY A 464 7.19 -33.45 -6.55
C GLY A 464 6.30 -32.77 -7.58
N SER A 465 5.82 -33.56 -8.53
CA SER A 465 4.93 -33.12 -9.61
C SER A 465 3.45 -33.36 -9.35
N SER A 466 3.05 -33.76 -8.13
CA SER A 466 1.68 -34.24 -7.84
C SER A 466 0.62 -33.14 -7.75
N GLU A 467 1.02 -31.89 -7.52
CA GLU A 467 0.13 -30.74 -7.36
C GLU A 467 0.54 -29.60 -8.32
N PRO A 468 0.40 -29.80 -9.66
CA PRO A 468 0.81 -28.81 -10.64
C PRO A 468 -0.18 -27.64 -10.70
N ILE A 469 0.35 -26.42 -10.89
CA ILE A 469 -0.45 -25.24 -11.27
C ILE A 469 -0.91 -25.40 -12.73
N VAL A 470 0.00 -25.82 -13.60
CA VAL A 470 -0.28 -26.09 -15.01
C VAL A 470 -0.21 -27.60 -15.24
N PRO A 471 -1.35 -28.30 -15.40
CA PRO A 471 -1.42 -29.76 -15.47
C PRO A 471 -1.00 -30.33 -16.85
N GLN A 472 -0.23 -29.57 -17.63
CA GLN A 472 0.23 -29.94 -18.96
C GLN A 472 1.71 -29.59 -19.12
N LYS A 473 2.45 -30.46 -19.81
CA LYS A 473 3.86 -30.22 -20.14
C LYS A 473 3.94 -29.17 -21.24
N ASN A 474 4.57 -28.05 -20.94
CA ASN A 474 4.85 -27.01 -21.91
C ASN A 474 6.11 -26.25 -21.47
N PRO A 475 7.20 -26.24 -22.27
CA PRO A 475 8.43 -25.54 -21.93
C PRO A 475 8.23 -24.07 -21.55
N GLU A 476 7.24 -23.40 -22.13
CA GLU A 476 6.92 -21.99 -21.84
C GLU A 476 6.21 -21.79 -20.50
N THR A 477 5.63 -22.83 -19.90
CA THR A 477 4.88 -22.71 -18.64
C THR A 477 5.34 -23.65 -17.53
N ASP A 478 6.19 -24.63 -17.84
CA ASP A 478 6.70 -25.64 -16.90
C ASP A 478 7.39 -24.99 -15.70
N TYR A 479 7.99 -23.81 -15.88
CA TYR A 479 8.62 -23.06 -14.79
C TYR A 479 7.64 -22.66 -13.67
N LYS A 480 6.35 -22.46 -13.97
CA LYS A 480 5.32 -22.11 -12.96
C LYS A 480 5.07 -23.24 -11.97
N ASN A 481 5.33 -24.49 -12.37
CA ASN A 481 5.20 -25.63 -11.46
C ASN A 481 6.40 -25.76 -10.50
N ARG A 482 7.56 -25.17 -10.86
CA ARG A 482 8.77 -25.15 -10.03
C ARG A 482 8.72 -24.02 -9.01
N ARG A 483 7.94 -24.23 -7.95
CA ARG A 483 7.66 -23.21 -6.93
C ARG A 483 7.90 -23.72 -5.52
N THR A 484 7.97 -22.79 -4.58
CA THR A 484 7.93 -23.09 -3.15
C THR A 484 6.74 -22.37 -2.53
N GLU A 485 5.94 -23.10 -1.76
CA GLU A 485 4.76 -22.58 -1.08
C GLU A 485 4.99 -22.46 0.43
N PHE A 486 4.44 -21.40 1.01
CA PHE A 486 4.52 -21.12 2.45
C PHE A 486 3.13 -21.00 3.03
N GLN A 487 2.85 -21.72 4.10
CA GLN A 487 1.55 -21.71 4.77
C GLN A 487 1.71 -21.49 6.28
N ILE A 488 0.94 -20.59 6.88
CA ILE A 488 0.86 -20.50 8.34
C ILE A 488 0.04 -21.68 8.87
N ILE A 489 0.68 -22.52 9.70
CA ILE A 489 0.05 -23.66 10.37
C ILE A 489 -0.48 -23.28 11.76
N SER A 490 0.19 -22.36 12.46
CA SER A 490 -0.33 -21.77 13.69
C SER A 490 0.24 -20.36 13.88
N PRO A 491 -0.57 -19.38 14.29
CA PRO A 491 -0.11 -18.05 14.65
C PRO A 491 0.57 -18.03 16.02
#